data_AF-A0A965VNW0-F1
#
_entry.id   AF-A0A965VNW0-F1
#
_cell.length_a   1.000
_cell.length_b   1.000
_cell.length_c   1.000
_cell.angle_alpha   90.00
_cell.angle_beta   90.00
_cell.angle_gamma   90.00
#
_symmetry.space_group_name_H-M   'P 1'
#
loop_
_entity.id
_entity.type
_entity.pdbx_description
1 polymer ?
#
loop_
_entity_poly.entity_id
_entity_poly.type
_entity_poly.pdbx_seq_one_letter_code
_entity_poly.pdbx_strand_id
1 'polypeptide(L)'
;FMCLTGDTKVFTEDGEIPIEEIVNKNMCVSLPSYDIETGEVVSDRVTQFYDQGERDTIVIETEDGEIELTPDHLVYTVRGKVPAGELKIDDEIISLNT
;
A
#
# COMPACT_ATOMS: atom_id res chain seq x y z
N PHE A 1 13.12 -5.61 0.70
CA PHE A 1 12.87 -4.20 0.35
C PHE A 1 11.38 -4.12 0.09
N MET A 2 10.73 -3.17 0.75
CA MET A 2 9.29 -3.05 0.92
C MET A 2 8.55 -3.09 -0.42
N CYS A 3 7.76 -4.13 -0.65
CA CYS A 3 6.96 -4.31 -1.87
C CYS A 3 5.57 -4.86 -1.54
N LEU A 4 4.66 -4.71 -2.51
CA LEU A 4 3.38 -5.43 -2.58
C LEU A 4 3.43 -6.36 -3.80
N THR A 5 2.52 -7.32 -3.88
CA THR A 5 2.38 -8.15 -5.09
C THR A 5 1.87 -7.32 -6.27
N GLY A 6 2.24 -7.73 -7.48
CA GLY A 6 1.92 -6.98 -8.70
C GLY A 6 0.43 -6.80 -8.97
N ASP A 7 -0.38 -7.77 -8.56
CA ASP A 7 -1.84 -7.78 -8.67
C ASP A 7 -2.54 -6.93 -7.61
N THR A 8 -1.81 -6.41 -6.61
CA THR A 8 -2.35 -5.47 -5.63
C THR A 8 -2.89 -4.24 -6.34
N LYS A 9 -4.18 -3.97 -6.15
CA LYS A 9 -4.87 -2.84 -6.76
C LYS A 9 -4.66 -1.56 -5.97
N VAL A 10 -4.39 -0.49 -6.68
CA VAL A 10 -4.25 0.86 -6.12
C VAL A 10 -5.39 1.72 -6.64
N PHE A 11 -6.04 2.47 -5.76
CA PHE A 11 -7.03 3.47 -6.14
C PHE A 11 -6.36 4.66 -6.82
N THR A 12 -6.83 5.02 -8.00
CA THR A 12 -6.35 6.18 -8.77
C THR A 12 -7.54 7.00 -9.25
N GLU A 13 -7.29 8.17 -9.83
CA GLU A 13 -8.33 8.99 -10.48
C GLU A 13 -9.04 8.28 -11.63
N ASP A 14 -8.40 7.27 -12.25
CA ASP A 14 -8.95 6.45 -13.33
C ASP A 14 -9.62 5.15 -12.83
N GLY A 15 -9.71 4.96 -11.52
CA GLY A 15 -10.23 3.76 -10.86
C GLY A 15 -9.14 2.87 -10.25
N GLU A 16 -9.51 1.64 -9.90
CA GLU A 16 -8.56 0.65 -9.38
C GLU A 16 -7.67 0.10 -10.51
N ILE A 17 -6.35 0.20 -10.34
CA ILE A 17 -5.36 -0.31 -11.29
C ILE A 17 -4.36 -1.21 -10.54
N PRO A 18 -4.02 -2.40 -11.04
CA PRO A 18 -2.94 -3.21 -10.47
C PRO A 18 -1.61 -2.45 -10.47
N ILE A 19 -0.85 -2.53 -9.37
CA ILE A 19 0.42 -1.81 -9.24
C ILE A 19 1.44 -2.23 -10.30
N GLU A 20 1.42 -3.50 -10.75
CA GLU A 20 2.27 -3.97 -11.85
C GLU A 20 2.02 -3.21 -13.15
N GLU A 21 0.78 -2.80 -13.43
CA GLU A 21 0.44 -2.07 -14.63
C GLU A 21 1.05 -0.66 -14.58
N ILE A 22 0.92 -0.01 -13.42
CA ILE A 22 1.50 1.31 -13.14
C ILE A 22 3.02 1.27 -13.31
N VAL A 23 3.69 0.29 -12.71
CA VAL A 23 5.14 0.11 -12.75
C VAL A 23 5.63 -0.22 -14.16
N ASN A 24 5.04 -1.22 -14.83
CA ASN A 24 5.50 -1.69 -16.14
C ASN A 24 5.30 -0.65 -17.25
N LYS A 25 4.26 0.18 -17.15
CA LYS A 25 3.95 1.23 -18.14
C LYS A 25 4.45 2.62 -17.74
N ASN A 26 5.08 2.76 -16.58
CA ASN A 26 5.49 4.06 -15.99
C ASN A 26 4.34 5.08 -15.98
N MET A 27 3.16 4.65 -15.51
CA MET A 27 1.95 5.48 -15.55
C MET A 27 2.06 6.63 -14.55
N CYS A 28 2.01 7.86 -15.05
CA CYS A 28 1.98 9.07 -14.26
C CYS A 28 0.58 9.37 -13.72
N VAL A 29 0.06 8.52 -12.83
CA VAL A 29 -1.26 8.67 -12.20
C VAL A 29 -1.18 9.39 -10.86
N SER A 30 -2.30 9.98 -10.44
CA SER A 30 -2.49 10.53 -9.10
C SER A 30 -3.24 9.53 -8.22
N LEU A 31 -2.88 9.43 -6.94
CA LEU A 31 -3.47 8.53 -5.96
C LEU A 31 -3.71 9.24 -4.61
N PRO A 32 -4.72 8.80 -3.83
CA PRO A 32 -4.89 9.28 -2.47
C PRO A 32 -3.72 8.83 -1.59
N SER A 33 -3.16 9.75 -0.82
CA SER A 33 -2.09 9.54 0.15
C SER A 33 -2.52 10.09 1.51
N TYR A 34 -2.16 9.38 2.57
CA TYR A 34 -2.46 9.80 3.95
C TYR A 34 -1.33 10.68 4.48
N ASP A 35 -1.62 11.95 4.75
CA ASP A 35 -0.72 12.84 5.48
C ASP A 35 -0.87 12.57 6.99
N ILE A 36 0.20 12.10 7.62
CA ILE A 36 0.21 11.68 9.03
C ILE A 36 0.26 12.90 9.97
N GLU A 37 0.82 14.03 9.51
CA GLU A 37 0.94 15.24 10.32
C GLU A 37 -0.41 15.94 10.45
N THR A 38 -1.19 15.96 9.37
CA THR A 38 -2.51 16.60 9.33
C THR A 38 -3.66 15.64 9.56
N GLY A 39 -3.47 14.35 9.28
CA GLY A 39 -4.51 13.32 9.27
C GLY A 39 -5.43 13.40 8.05
N GLU A 40 -5.07 14.17 7.02
CA GLU A 40 -5.87 14.38 5.81
C GLU A 40 -5.45 13.46 4.66
N VAL A 41 -6.39 13.19 3.76
CA VAL A 41 -6.11 12.51 2.49
C VAL A 41 -5.82 13.55 1.43
N VAL A 42 -4.62 13.47 0.84
CA VAL A 42 -4.15 14.35 -0.24
C VAL A 42 -3.98 13.56 -1.53
N SER A 43 -3.97 14.25 -2.67
CA SER A 43 -3.70 13.61 -3.97
C SER A 43 -2.25 13.83 -4.35
N ASP A 44 -1.48 12.74 -4.42
CA ASP A 44 -0.08 12.74 -4.81
C ASP A 44 0.13 12.00 -6.13
N ARG A 45 1.12 12.45 -6.90
CA ARG A 45 1.46 11.87 -8.20
C ARG A 45 2.62 10.89 -8.07
N VAL A 46 2.51 9.75 -8.74
CA VAL A 46 3.62 8.78 -8.84
C VAL A 46 4.82 9.41 -9.57
N THR A 47 6.00 9.32 -8.95
CA THR A 47 7.25 9.90 -9.49
C THR A 47 8.33 8.86 -9.79
N GLN A 48 8.24 7.66 -9.21
CA GLN A 48 9.23 6.59 -9.33
C GLN A 48 8.53 5.23 -9.40
N PHE A 49 9.15 4.29 -10.10
CA PHE A 49 8.62 2.96 -10.37
C PHE A 49 9.70 1.92 -10.07
N TYR A 50 9.36 0.88 -9.30
CA TYR A 50 10.30 -0.13 -8.85
C TYR A 50 9.72 -1.52 -9.09
N ASP A 51 10.34 -2.28 -9.98
CA ASP A 51 10.20 -3.73 -10.05
C ASP A 51 11.33 -4.36 -9.23
N GLN A 52 10.97 -5.06 -8.16
CA GLN A 52 11.94 -5.70 -7.27
C GLN A 52 12.01 -7.23 -7.45
N GLY A 53 11.36 -7.78 -8.48
CA GLY A 53 11.31 -9.21 -8.76
C GLY A 53 10.63 -10.03 -7.66
N GLU A 54 10.91 -11.34 -7.65
CA GLU A 54 10.31 -12.27 -6.69
C GLU A 54 10.89 -12.10 -5.27
N ARG A 55 10.00 -12.16 -4.27
CA ARG A 55 10.29 -11.99 -2.84
C ARG A 55 9.37 -12.89 -2.02
N ASP A 56 9.82 -13.27 -0.83
CA ASP A 56 8.94 -13.90 0.17
C ASP A 56 7.93 -12.87 0.69
N THR A 57 6.68 -13.29 0.77
CA THR A 57 5.54 -12.47 1.16
C THR A 57 4.80 -13.06 2.37
N ILE A 58 3.97 -12.22 2.98
CA ILE A 58 2.96 -12.61 3.96
C ILE A 58 1.62 -12.00 3.54
N VAL A 59 0.53 -12.60 4.02
CA VAL A 59 -0.82 -12.07 3.85
C VAL A 59 -1.28 -11.48 5.17
N ILE A 60 -1.74 -10.23 5.14
CA ILE A 60 -2.50 -9.62 6.23
C ILE A 60 -3.98 -9.74 5.85
N GLU A 61 -4.76 -10.39 6.71
CA GLU A 61 -6.21 -10.47 6.59
C GLU A 61 -6.84 -9.53 7.64
N THR A 62 -7.75 -8.66 7.18
CA THR A 62 -8.55 -7.76 8.02
C THR A 62 -10.04 -8.03 7.77
N GLU A 63 -10.91 -7.35 8.52
CA GLU A 63 -12.36 -7.41 8.27
C GLU A 63 -12.75 -6.82 6.90
N ASP A 64 -11.90 -5.97 6.32
CA ASP A 64 -12.13 -5.29 5.04
C ASP A 64 -11.53 -6.03 3.83
N GLY A 65 -10.70 -7.06 4.06
CA GLY A 65 -10.10 -7.87 3.00
C GLY A 65 -8.67 -8.32 3.32
N GLU A 66 -7.96 -8.76 2.29
CA GLU A 66 -6.60 -9.26 2.40
C GLU A 66 -5.63 -8.43 1.57
N ILE A 67 -4.38 -8.36 2.02
CA ILE A 67 -3.29 -7.74 1.27
C ILE A 67 -2.02 -8.58 1.42
N GLU A 68 -1.35 -8.84 0.29
CA GLU A 68 -0.11 -9.61 0.23
C GLU A 68 1.09 -8.69 -0.04
N LEU A 69 2.08 -8.75 0.84
CA LEU A 69 3.22 -7.83 0.86
C LEU A 69 4.44 -8.43 1.55
N THR A 70 5.60 -7.80 1.38
CA THR A 70 6.82 -8.25 2.04
C THR A 70 6.76 -7.97 3.56
N PRO A 71 7.34 -8.82 4.43
CA PRO A 71 7.27 -8.63 5.88
C PRO A 71 7.86 -7.30 6.39
N ASP A 72 8.78 -6.69 5.64
CA ASP A 72 9.41 -5.41 5.96
C ASP A 72 8.59 -4.19 5.53
N HIS A 73 7.48 -4.37 4.79
CA HIS A 73 6.63 -3.28 4.31
C HIS A 73 5.97 -2.55 5.48
N LEU A 74 6.09 -1.22 5.51
CA LEU A 74 5.52 -0.40 6.58
C LEU A 74 4.02 -0.18 6.38
N VAL A 75 3.23 -0.63 7.35
CA VAL A 75 1.78 -0.45 7.42
C VAL A 75 1.46 0.66 8.43
N TYR A 76 0.54 1.55 8.08
CA TYR A 76 0.07 2.59 8.97
C TYR A 76 -0.98 2.04 9.92
N THR A 77 -0.74 2.19 11.22
CA THR A 77 -1.65 1.79 12.28
C THR A 77 -1.92 2.96 13.22
N VAL A 78 -2.93 2.83 14.08
CA VAL A 78 -3.23 3.82 15.15
C VAL A 78 -2.02 4.05 16.08
N ARG A 79 -1.13 3.07 16.24
CA ARG A 79 0.10 3.20 17.04
C ARG A 79 1.35 3.62 16.25
N GLY A 80 1.19 3.96 14.96
CA GLY A 80 2.27 4.40 14.08
C GLY A 80 2.59 3.42 12.94
N LYS A 81 3.73 3.63 12.27
CA LYS A 81 4.19 2.75 11.18
C LYS A 81 4.80 1.48 11.77
N VAL A 82 4.30 0.33 11.34
CA VAL A 82 4.74 -0.99 11.82
C VAL A 82 5.11 -1.85 10.61
N PRO A 83 6.25 -2.56 10.59
CA PRO A 83 6.52 -3.57 9.57
C PRO A 83 5.41 -4.63 9.55
N ALA A 84 4.97 -5.05 8.36
CA ALA A 84 3.88 -6.00 8.19
C ALA A 84 4.06 -7.29 9.02
N GLY A 85 5.28 -7.82 9.09
CA GLY A 85 5.61 -9.02 9.87
C GLY A 85 5.62 -8.84 11.39
N GLU A 86 5.49 -7.60 11.87
CA GLU A 86 5.44 -7.24 13.29
C GLU A 86 4.05 -6.75 13.75
N LEU A 87 3.07 -6.77 12.85
CA LEU A 87 1.68 -6.49 13.20
C LEU A 87 1.15 -7.55 14.17
N LYS A 88 0.27 -7.10 15.07
CA LYS A 88 -0.44 -7.93 16.02
C LYS A 88 -1.92 -7.96 15.67
N ILE A 89 -2.62 -8.98 16.17
CA ILE A 89 -4.05 -9.18 15.89
C ILE A 89 -4.93 -8.03 16.43
N ASP A 90 -4.43 -7.27 17.40
CA ASP A 90 -5.09 -6.11 18.01
C ASP A 90 -4.65 -4.77 17.39
N ASP A 91 -3.82 -4.79 16.34
CA ASP A 91 -3.44 -3.57 15.63
C ASP A 91 -4.55 -3.09 14.70
N GLU A 92 -4.97 -1.84 14.90
CA GLU A 92 -5.91 -1.15 14.02
C GLU A 92 -5.15 -0.45 12.87
N ILE A 93 -5.38 -0.90 11.64
CA ILE A 93 -4.79 -0.33 10.42
C ILE A 93 -5.57 0.92 10.01
N ILE A 94 -4.85 1.97 9.63
CA ILE A 94 -5.46 3.17 9.06
C ILE A 94 -5.89 2.85 7.64
N SER A 95 -7.21 2.76 7.42
CA SER A 95 -7.80 2.62 6.11
C SER A 95 -8.18 3.99 5.53
N LEU A 96 -7.92 4.17 4.24
CA LEU A 96 -8.46 5.29 3.47
C LEU A 96 -9.88 4.92 3.05
N ASN A 97 -10.85 5.09 3.95
CA ASN A 97 -12.26 4.94 3.61
C ASN A 97 -12.59 5.96 2.51
N THR A 98 -12.75 5.47 1.28
CA THR A 98 -13.08 6.29 0.09
C THR A 98 -14.50 6.01 -0.36
#